data_AF-A0A7X6VU25-F1
#
_entry.id   AF-A0A7X6VU25-F1
#
_cell.length_a   1.000
_cell.length_b   1.000
_cell.length_c   1.000
_cell.angle_alpha   90.00
_cell.angle_beta   90.00
_cell.angle_gamma   90.00
#
_symmetry.space_group_name_H-M   'P 1'
#
loop_
_entity.id
_entity.type
_entity.pdbx_description
1 polymer ?
#
loop_
_entity_poly.entity_id
_entity_poly.type
_entity_poly.pdbx_seq_one_letter_code
_entity_poly.pdbx_strand_id
1 'polypeptide(L)'
;FSGPGTVLTVFALFIIAGFNNTAFYPSVVDLQSSLTIQNASSSHFTLVTMSYVSLLVPFVFAYIYYFWKVMNRKKVTEEELNEQSHVY
;
A
#
# COMPACT_ATOMS: atom_id res chain seq x y z
N PHE A 1 -12.67 16.05 -7.33
CA PHE A 1 -13.47 14.83 -7.53
C PHE A 1 -12.66 13.61 -8.03
N SER A 2 -11.32 13.63 -8.02
CA SER A 2 -10.52 12.56 -8.66
C SER A 2 -10.07 11.41 -7.74
N GLY A 3 -10.28 11.51 -6.41
CA GLY A 3 -9.70 10.60 -5.43
C GLY A 3 -9.96 9.10 -5.68
N PRO A 4 -11.23 8.65 -5.73
CA PRO A 4 -11.53 7.23 -5.97
C PRO A 4 -11.03 6.72 -7.32
N GLY A 5 -11.11 7.54 -8.37
CA GLY A 5 -10.63 7.20 -9.71
C GLY A 5 -9.12 6.94 -9.74
N THR A 6 -8.33 7.82 -9.11
CA THR A 6 -6.88 7.65 -9.01
C THR A 6 -6.50 6.35 -8.29
N VAL A 7 -7.19 6.01 -7.19
CA VAL A 7 -6.93 4.75 -6.45
C VAL A 7 -7.18 3.54 -7.35
N LEU A 8 -8.30 3.52 -8.08
CA LEU A 8 -8.63 2.41 -8.98
C LEU A 8 -7.65 2.30 -10.16
N THR A 9 -7.21 3.43 -10.74
CA THR A 9 -6.21 3.43 -11.81
C THR A 9 -4.87 2.84 -11.34
N VAL A 10 -4.37 3.28 -10.17
CA VAL A 10 -3.12 2.76 -9.61
C VAL A 10 -3.25 1.27 -9.27
N PHE A 11 -4.39 0.87 -8.69
CA PHE A 11 -4.66 -0.53 -8.38
C PHE A 11 -4.67 -1.42 -9.64
N ALA A 12 -5.31 -0.95 -10.72
CA ALA A 12 -5.33 -1.67 -12.00
C ALA A 12 -3.92 -1.83 -12.59
N LEU A 13 -3.05 -0.81 -12.52
CA LEU A 13 -1.67 -0.89 -12.98
C LEU A 13 -0.88 -1.97 -12.22
N PHE A 14 -1.03 -2.05 -10.89
CA PHE A 14 -0.35 -3.08 -10.09
C PHE A 14 -0.86 -4.48 -10.38
N ILE A 15 -2.17 -4.66 -10.60
CA ILE A 15 -2.73 -5.95 -11.02
C ILE A 15 -2.13 -6.40 -12.35
N ILE A 16 -2.06 -5.52 -13.35
CA ILE A 16 -1.50 -5.86 -14.67
C ILE A 16 0.00 -6.18 -14.57
N ALA A 17 0.74 -5.45 -13.73
CA ALA A 17 2.17 -5.68 -13.53
C ALA A 17 2.49 -6.98 -12.75
N GLY A 18 1.58 -7.44 -11.87
CA GLY A 18 1.78 -8.63 -11.05
C GLY A 18 1.12 -9.90 -11.59
N PHE A 19 0.00 -9.78 -12.32
CA PHE A 19 -0.76 -10.90 -12.89
C PHE A 19 -0.47 -11.06 -14.39
N ASN A 20 -0.83 -12.22 -14.96
CA ASN A 20 -0.56 -12.64 -16.35
C ASN A 20 0.87 -13.16 -16.62
N ASN A 21 1.56 -13.70 -15.62
CA ASN A 21 2.92 -14.25 -15.76
C ASN A 21 3.93 -13.24 -16.32
N THR A 22 3.70 -11.95 -16.07
CA THR A 22 4.58 -10.87 -16.51
C THR A 22 5.80 -10.77 -15.59
N ALA A 23 6.95 -10.42 -16.16
CA ALA A 23 8.12 -10.04 -15.39
C ALA A 23 7.93 -8.60 -14.92
N PHE A 24 7.74 -8.40 -13.61
CA PHE A 24 7.65 -7.06 -13.03
C PHE A 24 9.02 -6.37 -13.00
N TYR A 25 10.11 -7.13 -13.10
CA TYR A 25 11.47 -6.60 -13.23
C TYR A 25 12.25 -7.38 -14.31
N PRO A 26 12.17 -6.94 -15.58
CA PRO A 26 12.82 -7.63 -16.69
C PRO A 26 14.33 -7.37 -16.69
N SER A 27 15.10 -8.40 -17.04
CA SER A 27 16.54 -8.27 -17.25
C SER A 27 16.84 -7.78 -18.65
N VAL A 28 17.77 -6.83 -18.76
CA VAL A 28 18.23 -6.26 -20.04
C VAL A 28 19.43 -7.02 -20.64
N VAL A 29 20.07 -7.89 -19.86
CA VAL A 29 21.26 -8.66 -20.27
C VAL A 29 20.90 -10.09 -20.62
N ASP A 30 20.03 -10.74 -19.84
CA ASP A 30 19.54 -12.09 -20.08
C ASP A 30 18.06 -12.20 -19.74
N LEU A 31 17.21 -12.35 -20.75
CA LEU A 31 15.76 -12.44 -20.60
C LEU A 31 15.32 -13.56 -19.64
N GLN A 32 16.06 -14.67 -19.53
CA GLN A 32 15.74 -15.79 -18.64
C GLN A 32 15.96 -15.46 -17.15
N SER A 33 16.79 -14.46 -16.85
CA SER A 33 17.04 -13.98 -15.49
C SER A 33 16.01 -12.95 -14.98
N SER A 34 14.97 -12.68 -15.77
CA SER A 34 13.92 -11.73 -15.39
C SER A 34 13.18 -12.17 -14.13
N LEU A 35 12.91 -11.21 -13.23
CA LEU A 35 12.19 -11.51 -11.99
C LEU A 35 10.69 -11.46 -12.23
N THR A 36 10.06 -12.55 -11.83
CA THR A 36 8.61 -12.78 -11.88
C THR A 36 8.12 -13.11 -10.47
N ILE A 37 6.80 -13.08 -10.26
CA ILE A 37 6.24 -13.44 -8.95
C ILE A 37 6.58 -14.88 -8.54
N GLN A 38 6.84 -15.77 -9.50
CA GLN A 38 7.11 -17.18 -9.24
C GLN A 38 8.55 -17.44 -8.77
N ASN A 39 9.53 -16.68 -9.27
CA ASN A 39 10.94 -16.89 -8.94
C ASN A 39 11.48 -15.91 -7.88
N ALA A 40 10.78 -14.80 -7.62
CA ALA A 40 11.17 -13.78 -6.65
C ALA A 40 10.35 -13.83 -5.34
N SER A 41 9.61 -14.91 -5.09
CA SER A 41 8.83 -15.11 -3.87
C SER A 41 9.63 -15.85 -2.78
N SER A 42 9.24 -15.64 -1.52
CA SER A 42 9.81 -16.36 -0.37
C SER A 42 9.43 -17.86 -0.38
N SER A 43 10.06 -18.63 0.51
CA SER A 43 9.70 -20.05 0.72
C SER A 43 8.21 -20.21 1.08
N HIS A 44 7.63 -21.37 0.76
CA HIS A 44 6.23 -21.67 1.07
C HIS A 44 5.91 -21.49 2.55
N PHE A 45 6.81 -21.91 3.45
CA PHE A 45 6.64 -21.75 4.89
C PHE A 45 6.46 -20.26 5.27
N THR A 46 7.41 -19.41 4.86
CA THR A 46 7.36 -17.97 5.14
C THR A 46 6.13 -17.31 4.53
N LEU A 47 5.79 -17.67 3.28
CA LEU A 47 4.64 -17.09 2.57
C LEU A 47 3.32 -17.42 3.27
N VAL A 48 3.17 -18.65 3.74
CA VAL A 48 1.99 -19.09 4.51
C VAL A 48 1.93 -18.40 5.87
N THR A 49 3.06 -18.29 6.59
CA THR A 49 3.06 -17.55 7.87
C THR A 49 2.63 -16.11 7.68
N MET A 50 3.17 -15.43 6.66
CA MET A 50 2.82 -14.03 6.36
C MET A 50 1.38 -13.88 5.87
N SER A 51 0.80 -14.88 5.19
CA SER A 51 -0.63 -14.83 4.81
C SER A 51 -1.54 -14.85 6.03
N TYR A 52 -1.22 -15.66 7.05
CA TYR A 52 -1.94 -15.63 8.33
C TYR A 52 -1.83 -14.28 9.04
N VAL A 53 -0.63 -13.69 9.08
CA VAL A 53 -0.43 -12.33 9.65
C VAL A 53 -1.25 -11.30 8.89
N SER A 54 -1.36 -11.44 7.56
CA SER A 54 -2.12 -10.53 6.70
C SER A 54 -3.63 -10.56 6.97
N LEU A 55 -4.17 -11.60 7.60
CA LEU A 55 -5.56 -11.61 8.06
C LEU A 55 -5.85 -10.53 9.12
N LEU A 56 -4.82 -9.95 9.75
CA LEU A 56 -4.97 -8.86 10.71
C LEU A 56 -5.11 -7.47 10.05
N VAL A 57 -4.91 -7.35 8.74
CA VAL A 57 -5.02 -6.08 8.00
C VAL A 57 -6.35 -5.34 8.21
N PRO A 58 -7.53 -5.99 8.30
CA PRO A 58 -8.79 -5.30 8.58
C PRO A 58 -8.80 -4.55 9.92
N PHE A 59 -8.12 -5.07 10.95
CA PHE A 59 -8.03 -4.40 12.25
C PHE A 59 -7.18 -3.12 12.16
N VAL A 60 -6.07 -3.18 11.41
CA VAL A 60 -5.22 -2.01 11.15
C VAL A 60 -6.00 -0.94 10.37
N PHE A 61 -6.75 -1.35 9.34
CA PHE A 61 -7.60 -0.45 8.56
C PHE A 61 -8.68 0.22 9.43
N ALA A 62 -9.33 -0.54 10.31
CA ALA A 62 -10.33 0.01 11.22
C ALA A 62 -9.73 1.07 12.16
N TYR A 63 -8.52 0.83 12.68
CA TYR A 63 -7.80 1.80 13.50
C TYR A 63 -7.46 3.08 12.71
N ILE A 64 -6.91 2.96 11.50
CA ILE A 64 -6.58 4.10 10.64
C ILE A 64 -7.84 4.93 10.35
N TYR A 65 -8.95 4.27 9.99
CA TYR A 65 -10.23 4.94 9.76
C TYR A 65 -10.75 5.66 11.00
N TYR A 66 -10.72 5.00 12.16
CA TYR A 66 -11.13 5.60 13.43
C TYR A 66 -10.28 6.84 13.75
N PHE A 67 -8.96 6.75 13.62
CA PHE A 67 -8.04 7.85 13.89
C PHE A 67 -8.29 9.02 12.95
N TRP A 68 -8.42 8.77 11.64
CA TRP A 68 -8.80 9.80 10.67
C TRP A 68 -10.13 10.47 11.01
N LYS A 69 -11.13 9.69 11.42
CA LYS A 69 -12.42 10.22 11.87
C LYS A 69 -12.27 11.11 13.10
N VAL A 70 -11.43 10.74 14.07
CA VAL A 70 -11.19 11.54 15.28
C VAL A 70 -10.46 12.83 14.93
N MET A 71 -9.43 12.77 14.11
CA MET A 71 -8.65 13.93 13.68
C MET A 71 -9.52 14.94 12.91
N ASN A 72 -10.33 14.48 11.94
CA ASN A 72 -11.21 15.36 11.16
C ASN A 72 -12.41 15.91 11.92
N ARG A 73 -12.68 15.48 13.17
CA ARG A 73 -13.77 16.08 13.97
C ARG A 73 -13.49 17.52 14.35
N LYS A 74 -12.23 17.86 14.59
CA LYS A 74 -11.78 19.24 14.79
C LYS A 74 -11.16 19.71 13.49
N LYS A 75 -11.75 20.72 12.86
CA LYS A 75 -11.11 21.38 11.72
C LYS A 75 -9.92 22.15 12.26
N VAL A 76 -8.74 21.93 11.69
CA VAL A 76 -7.57 22.76 11.96
C VAL A 76 -7.92 24.19 11.55
N THR A 77 -7.90 25.12 12.50
CA THR A 77 -8.12 26.54 12.25
C THR A 77 -6.80 27.26 12.03
N GLU A 78 -6.82 28.39 11.28
CA GLU A 78 -5.62 29.21 11.06
C GLU A 78 -5.06 29.80 12.38
N GLU A 79 -5.90 29.95 13.39
CA GLU A 79 -5.53 30.40 14.75
C GLU A 79 -4.72 29.32 15.50
N GLU A 80 -5.15 28.05 15.45
CA GLU A 80 -4.39 26.92 16.03
C GLU A 80 -3.02 26.72 15.35
N LEU A 81 -2.93 26.98 14.04
CA LEU A 81 -1.67 26.93 13.28
C LEU A 81 -0.69 28.05 13.65
N ASN A 82 -1.19 29.24 14.01
CA ASN A 82 -0.36 30.37 14.43
C ASN A 82 0.08 30.28 15.91
N GLU A 83 -0.74 29.68 16.79
CA GLU A 83 -0.39 29.47 18.20
C GLU A 83 0.64 28.34 18.41
N GLN A 84 0.68 27.33 17.54
CA GLN A 84 1.55 26.15 17.66
C GLN A 84 2.95 26.31 17.03
N SER A 85 3.49 27.53 16.96
CA SER A 85 4.82 27.81 16.38
C SER A 85 6.01 27.12 17.08
N HIS A 86 5.79 26.44 18.22
CA HIS A 86 6.84 25.82 19.03
C HIS A 86 6.62 24.37 19.46
N VAL A 87 5.65 23.66 18.89
CA VAL A 87 5.42 22.25 19.25
C VAL A 87 5.34 21.42 17.98
N TYR A 88 6.51 20.98 17.52
CA TYR A 88 6.63 19.86 16.60
C TYR A 88 6.20 18.57 17.29
#